data_AF-D8SP68-F1
#
_entry.id   AF-D8SP68-F1
#
_cell.length_a   1.000
_cell.length_b   1.000
_cell.length_c   1.000
_cell.angle_alpha   90.00
_cell.angle_beta   90.00
_cell.angle_gamma   90.00
#
_symmetry.space_group_name_H-M   'P 1'
#
loop_
_entity.id
_entity.type
_entity.pdbx_description
1 polymer ?
#
loop_
_entity_poly.entity_id
_entity_poly.type
_entity_poly.pdbx_seq_one_letter_code
_entity_poly.pdbx_strand_id
1 'polypeptide(L)'
;LIFLIQALAGEALGTFLLVFTIAALTAVNEGTPGGIGLLSFAMAASFCVTVIILTIGHTSGAHINPSITVGFAAAGRFPWSQVPFYMVSQITGSVLAILAAKWVYSFPERDFAVTQPRSGPWQSLVLETAMSFVVMFLACILSNNTSQSGNAAAMAVPAAIGLSVMVAGPISGGSLNPARSLGPAIVSRNFKAIWIYIAGPFLGCVTAGIAHSPVLEGKEDSQNSM
;
A
#
# COMPACT_ATOMS: atom_id res chain seq x y z
N LEU A 1 18.40 17.73 -4.44
CA LEU A 1 17.64 18.20 -3.26
C LEU A 1 16.19 18.55 -3.60
N ILE A 2 15.93 19.45 -4.55
CA ILE A 2 14.57 19.88 -4.94
C ILE A 2 13.69 18.69 -5.38
N PHE A 3 14.19 17.83 -6.28
CA PHE A 3 13.45 16.64 -6.73
C PHE A 3 13.11 15.66 -5.59
N LEU A 4 14.03 15.48 -4.64
CA LEU A 4 13.77 14.62 -3.47
C LEU A 4 12.68 15.22 -2.59
N ILE A 5 12.69 16.53 -2.34
CA ILE A 5 11.64 17.18 -1.55
C ILE A 5 10.28 17.03 -2.22
N GLN A 6 10.19 17.21 -3.55
CA GLN A 6 8.96 17.00 -4.31
C GLN A 6 8.47 15.55 -4.24
N ALA A 7 9.39 14.58 -4.37
CA ALA A 7 9.07 13.18 -4.25
C ALA A 7 8.55 12.83 -2.84
N LEU A 8 9.22 13.32 -1.79
CA LEU A 8 8.77 13.12 -0.41
C LEU A 8 7.40 13.75 -0.17
N ALA A 9 7.15 14.97 -0.65
CA ALA A 9 5.83 15.60 -0.55
C ALA A 9 4.75 14.79 -1.29
N GLY A 10 5.09 14.24 -2.46
CA GLY A 10 4.24 13.32 -3.21
C GLY A 10 3.89 12.07 -2.38
N GLU A 11 4.88 11.42 -1.77
CA GLU A 11 4.67 10.24 -0.93
C GLU A 11 3.80 10.54 0.30
N ALA A 12 4.04 11.66 0.99
CA ALA A 12 3.21 12.07 2.12
C ALA A 12 1.76 12.34 1.68
N LEU A 13 1.56 13.09 0.59
CA LEU A 13 0.23 13.43 0.08
C LEU A 13 -0.51 12.18 -0.43
N GLY A 14 0.16 11.31 -1.17
CA GLY A 14 -0.41 10.06 -1.66
C GLY A 14 -0.83 9.14 -0.52
N THR A 15 0.04 8.92 0.47
CA THR A 15 -0.35 8.13 1.65
C THR A 15 -1.45 8.82 2.46
N PHE A 16 -1.44 10.15 2.57
CA PHE A 16 -2.53 10.90 3.21
C PHE A 16 -3.87 10.61 2.51
N LEU A 17 -3.93 10.75 1.19
CA LEU A 17 -5.18 10.55 0.43
C LEU A 17 -5.70 9.12 0.57
N LEU A 18 -4.82 8.12 0.48
CA LEU A 18 -5.20 6.71 0.64
C LEU A 18 -5.76 6.45 2.05
N VAL A 19 -5.03 6.86 3.08
CA VAL A 19 -5.40 6.57 4.47
C VAL A 19 -6.64 7.37 4.89
N PHE A 20 -6.76 8.62 4.43
CA PHE A 20 -7.94 9.44 4.68
C PHE A 20 -9.18 8.82 4.04
N THR A 21 -9.07 8.33 2.79
CA THR A 21 -10.16 7.64 2.10
C THR A 21 -10.65 6.42 2.88
N ILE A 22 -9.72 5.58 3.36
CA ILE A 22 -10.06 4.40 4.15
C ILE A 22 -10.71 4.80 5.49
N ALA A 23 -10.16 5.79 6.19
CA ALA A 23 -10.69 6.25 7.47
C ALA A 23 -12.08 6.90 7.33
N ALA A 24 -12.28 7.70 6.30
CA ALA A 24 -13.57 8.26 5.93
C ALA A 24 -14.61 7.15 5.70
N LEU A 25 -14.25 6.10 4.96
CA LEU A 25 -15.14 4.95 4.76
C LEU A 25 -15.40 4.16 6.04
N THR A 26 -14.43 4.08 6.97
CA THR A 26 -14.68 3.51 8.31
C THR A 26 -15.77 4.31 9.03
N ALA A 27 -15.68 5.64 9.05
CA ALA A 27 -16.71 6.48 9.66
C ALA A 27 -18.08 6.33 8.97
N VAL A 28 -18.11 6.33 7.64
CA VAL A 28 -19.35 6.13 6.87
C VAL A 28 -19.95 4.75 7.13
N ASN A 29 -19.13 3.70 7.19
CA ASN A 29 -19.59 2.34 7.45
C ASN A 29 -20.30 2.21 8.80
N GLU A 30 -19.78 2.87 9.84
CA GLU A 30 -20.39 2.84 11.17
C GLU A 30 -21.66 3.68 11.28
N GLY A 31 -21.76 4.78 10.52
CA GLY A 31 -22.97 5.58 10.43
C GLY A 31 -24.08 4.95 9.58
N THR A 32 -23.81 3.87 8.85
CA THR A 32 -24.74 3.26 7.89
C THR A 32 -25.35 1.98 8.46
N PRO A 33 -26.69 1.89 8.64
CA PRO A 33 -27.36 0.66 9.05
C PRO A 33 -27.06 -0.49 8.08
N GLY A 34 -26.51 -1.59 8.59
CA GLY A 34 -26.08 -2.74 7.78
C GLY A 34 -24.68 -2.62 7.15
N GLY A 35 -24.00 -1.48 7.29
CA GLY A 35 -22.66 -1.23 6.77
C GLY A 35 -22.61 -1.08 5.24
N ILE A 36 -21.44 -0.65 4.73
CA ILE A 36 -21.21 -0.46 3.29
C ILE A 36 -20.50 -1.65 2.63
N GLY A 37 -20.09 -2.65 3.42
CA GLY A 37 -19.48 -3.89 2.94
C GLY A 37 -18.00 -3.77 2.49
N LEU A 38 -17.31 -4.92 2.43
CA LEU A 38 -15.88 -5.00 2.09
C LEU A 38 -15.56 -4.51 0.67
N LEU A 39 -16.47 -4.73 -0.29
CA LEU A 39 -16.28 -4.32 -1.68
C LEU A 39 -16.07 -2.80 -1.79
N SER A 40 -16.82 -2.01 -1.02
CA SER A 40 -16.69 -0.55 -0.99
C SER A 40 -15.30 -0.10 -0.55
N PHE A 41 -14.74 -0.73 0.48
CA PHE A 41 -13.36 -0.45 0.93
C PHE A 41 -12.32 -0.85 -0.12
N ALA A 42 -12.47 -2.03 -0.72
CA ALA A 42 -11.54 -2.53 -1.74
C ALA A 42 -11.53 -1.64 -3.00
N MET A 43 -12.72 -1.27 -3.50
CA MET A 43 -12.85 -0.43 -4.69
C MET A 43 -12.36 1.00 -4.43
N ALA A 44 -12.68 1.58 -3.27
CA ALA A 44 -12.22 2.92 -2.95
C ALA A 44 -10.70 3.00 -2.77
N ALA A 45 -10.09 2.02 -2.09
CA ALA A 45 -8.64 1.93 -1.99
C ALA A 45 -8.01 1.79 -3.39
N SER A 46 -8.54 0.88 -4.22
CA SER A 46 -8.08 0.67 -5.60
C SER A 46 -8.16 1.96 -6.42
N PHE A 47 -9.33 2.61 -6.51
CA PHE A 47 -9.48 3.85 -7.29
C PHE A 47 -8.67 5.02 -6.74
N CYS A 48 -8.56 5.15 -5.42
CA CYS A 48 -7.71 6.17 -4.80
C CYS A 48 -6.25 5.99 -5.24
N VAL A 49 -5.72 4.76 -5.17
CA VAL A 49 -4.35 4.48 -5.61
C VAL A 49 -4.19 4.70 -7.12
N THR A 50 -5.19 4.37 -7.95
CA THR A 50 -5.17 4.70 -9.39
C THR A 50 -4.99 6.20 -9.62
N VAL A 51 -5.79 7.04 -8.96
CA VAL A 51 -5.69 8.50 -9.07
C VAL A 51 -4.32 8.98 -8.60
N ILE A 52 -3.81 8.45 -7.49
CA ILE A 52 -2.49 8.79 -6.95
C ILE A 52 -1.38 8.44 -7.96
N ILE A 53 -1.36 7.22 -8.50
CA ILE A 53 -0.33 6.80 -9.46
C ILE A 53 -0.37 7.67 -10.72
N LEU A 54 -1.56 7.93 -11.27
CA LEU A 54 -1.72 8.76 -12.47
C LEU A 54 -1.30 10.22 -12.26
N THR A 55 -1.44 10.74 -11.04
CA THR A 55 -1.18 12.16 -10.75
C THR A 55 0.23 12.42 -10.22
N ILE A 56 0.74 11.62 -9.28
CA ILE A 56 2.02 11.86 -8.61
C ILE A 56 3.05 10.75 -8.83
N GLY A 57 2.70 9.70 -9.59
CA GLY A 57 3.62 8.62 -9.94
C GLY A 57 4.86 9.11 -10.70
N HIS A 58 4.71 10.04 -11.63
CA HIS A 58 5.83 10.64 -12.36
C HIS A 58 6.77 11.49 -11.48
N THR A 59 6.29 11.96 -10.32
CA THR A 59 7.07 12.79 -9.38
C THR A 59 7.81 11.95 -8.35
N SER A 60 7.17 10.91 -7.80
CA SER A 60 7.67 10.17 -6.63
C SER A 60 7.86 8.67 -6.85
N GLY A 61 7.31 8.12 -7.93
CA GLY A 61 7.07 6.67 -8.08
C GLY A 61 5.76 6.20 -7.44
N ALA A 62 5.12 7.04 -6.61
CA ALA A 62 3.87 6.75 -5.90
C ALA A 62 3.92 5.40 -5.17
N HIS A 63 4.98 5.15 -4.40
CA HIS A 63 5.11 3.94 -3.61
C HIS A 63 4.04 3.89 -2.52
N ILE A 64 3.83 5.02 -1.84
CA ILE A 64 2.82 5.29 -0.79
C ILE A 64 2.70 4.22 0.29
N ASN A 65 3.74 3.38 0.40
CA ASN A 65 3.77 2.15 1.16
C ASN A 65 5.24 1.79 1.48
N PRO A 66 5.59 1.70 2.77
CA PRO A 66 6.94 1.34 3.20
C PRO A 66 7.43 0.00 2.64
N SER A 67 6.57 -1.03 2.57
CA SER A 67 6.99 -2.34 2.10
C SER A 67 7.21 -2.38 0.59
N ILE A 68 6.40 -1.64 -0.19
CA ILE A 68 6.62 -1.47 -1.64
C ILE A 68 7.92 -0.70 -1.90
N THR A 69 8.21 0.34 -1.10
CA THR A 69 9.46 1.10 -1.21
C THR A 69 10.69 0.20 -1.00
N VAL A 70 10.66 -0.63 0.04
CA VAL A 70 11.71 -1.61 0.31
C VAL A 70 11.73 -2.71 -0.76
N GLY A 71 10.57 -3.15 -1.26
CA GLY A 71 10.47 -4.14 -2.33
C GLY A 71 11.14 -3.67 -3.62
N PHE A 72 10.90 -2.42 -4.05
CA PHE A 72 11.58 -1.84 -5.20
C PHE A 72 13.09 -1.66 -4.97
N ALA A 73 13.50 -1.33 -3.74
CA ALA A 73 14.93 -1.25 -3.40
C ALA A 73 15.61 -2.64 -3.43
N ALA A 74 14.93 -3.68 -2.94
CA ALA A 74 15.38 -5.07 -3.02
C ALA A 74 15.43 -5.59 -4.47
N ALA A 75 14.55 -5.09 -5.34
CA ALA A 75 14.57 -5.34 -6.77
C ALA A 75 15.68 -4.59 -7.52
N GLY A 76 16.49 -3.76 -6.84
CA GLY A 76 17.52 -2.92 -7.48
C GLY A 76 16.96 -1.71 -8.25
N ARG A 77 15.69 -1.37 -8.04
CA ARG A 77 14.95 -0.34 -8.81
C ARG A 77 14.75 0.97 -8.06
N PHE A 78 15.13 1.00 -6.78
CA PHE A 78 15.04 2.20 -5.96
C PHE A 78 16.27 2.32 -5.04
N PRO A 79 16.88 3.51 -4.90
CA PRO A 79 18.08 3.67 -4.10
C PRO A 79 17.79 3.47 -2.60
N TRP A 80 18.53 2.56 -1.97
CA TRP A 80 18.45 2.26 -0.54
C TRP A 80 18.63 3.50 0.36
N SER A 81 19.42 4.48 -0.08
CA SER A 81 19.63 5.74 0.65
C SER A 81 18.36 6.59 0.76
N GLN A 82 17.38 6.42 -0.13
CA GLN A 82 16.12 7.18 -0.11
C GLN A 82 15.00 6.50 0.68
N VAL A 83 15.10 5.19 0.88
CA VAL A 83 14.11 4.37 1.60
C VAL A 83 13.69 4.96 2.95
N PRO A 84 14.60 5.32 3.89
CA PRO A 84 14.18 5.84 5.19
C PRO A 84 13.39 7.14 5.08
N PHE A 85 13.72 8.02 4.12
CA PHE A 85 13.02 9.28 3.93
C PHE A 85 11.60 9.05 3.39
N TYR A 86 11.44 8.13 2.42
CA TYR A 86 10.12 7.72 1.91
C TYR A 86 9.26 7.14 3.03
N MET A 87 9.80 6.24 3.85
CA MET A 87 9.07 5.64 4.97
C MET A 87 8.57 6.69 5.97
N VAL A 88 9.44 7.63 6.38
CA VAL A 88 9.05 8.73 7.27
C VAL A 88 7.96 9.59 6.64
N SER A 89 8.08 9.89 5.34
CA SER A 89 7.09 10.70 4.62
C SER A 89 5.72 10.01 4.57
N GLN A 90 5.68 8.74 4.20
CA GLN A 90 4.45 7.93 4.13
C GLN A 90 3.79 7.80 5.51
N ILE A 91 4.56 7.52 6.56
CA ILE A 91 4.03 7.43 7.92
C ILE A 91 3.48 8.78 8.38
N THR A 92 4.16 9.88 8.05
CA THR A 92 3.69 11.24 8.35
C THR A 92 2.35 11.52 7.67
N GLY A 93 2.24 11.23 6.37
CA GLY A 93 0.98 11.35 5.62
C GLY A 93 -0.16 10.53 6.23
N SER A 94 0.13 9.29 6.63
CA SER A 94 -0.83 8.40 7.29
C SER A 94 -1.33 8.95 8.63
N VAL A 95 -0.44 9.43 9.50
CA VAL A 95 -0.82 10.03 10.80
C VAL A 95 -1.69 11.28 10.58
N LEU A 96 -1.29 12.17 9.68
CA LEU A 96 -2.05 13.38 9.37
C LEU A 96 -3.44 13.06 8.82
N ALA A 97 -3.56 12.02 7.99
CA ALA A 97 -4.85 11.57 7.46
C ALA A 97 -5.81 11.10 8.54
N ILE A 98 -5.32 10.32 9.52
CA ILE A 98 -6.17 9.86 10.62
C ILE A 98 -6.58 11.03 11.53
N LEU A 99 -5.67 11.94 11.84
CA LEU A 99 -6.01 13.15 12.61
C LEU A 99 -7.08 13.99 11.90
N ALA A 100 -6.90 14.22 10.59
CA ALA A 100 -7.87 14.96 9.78
C ALA A 100 -9.23 14.25 9.73
N ALA A 101 -9.26 12.94 9.49
CA ALA A 101 -10.49 12.16 9.42
C ALA A 101 -11.22 12.14 10.77
N LYS A 102 -10.52 11.98 11.90
CA LYS A 102 -11.15 12.08 13.24
C LYS A 102 -11.82 13.43 13.45
N TRP A 103 -11.17 14.51 13.02
CA TRP A 103 -11.72 15.86 13.15
C TRP A 103 -12.94 16.06 12.24
N VAL A 104 -12.86 15.70 10.96
CA VAL A 104 -13.96 15.88 9.99
C VAL A 104 -15.19 15.05 10.38
N TYR A 105 -15.01 13.79 10.77
CA TYR A 105 -16.12 12.88 11.05
C TYR A 105 -16.54 12.86 12.53
N SER A 106 -15.91 13.68 13.38
CA SER A 106 -16.19 13.75 14.82
C SER A 106 -16.23 12.38 15.49
N PHE A 107 -15.31 11.50 15.10
CA PHE A 107 -15.38 10.09 15.42
C PHE A 107 -14.91 9.82 16.85
N PRO A 108 -15.79 9.34 17.76
CA PRO A 108 -15.52 9.32 19.19
C PRO A 108 -14.64 8.14 19.64
N GLU A 109 -14.57 7.07 18.85
CA GLU A 109 -13.87 5.88 19.32
C GLU A 109 -12.35 6.03 19.30
N ARG A 110 -11.74 5.24 20.18
CA ARG A 110 -10.30 5.21 20.34
C ARG A 110 -9.59 4.52 19.18
N ASP A 111 -10.15 3.43 18.66
CA ASP A 111 -9.52 2.55 17.66
C ASP A 111 -9.92 2.87 16.21
N PHE A 112 -10.10 4.15 15.90
CA PHE A 112 -10.54 4.60 14.59
C PHE A 112 -9.60 4.16 13.46
N ALA A 113 -10.17 3.43 12.50
CA ALA A 113 -9.49 2.88 11.32
C ALA A 113 -8.27 1.97 11.62
N VAL A 114 -8.13 1.49 12.86
CA VAL A 114 -7.06 0.56 13.25
C VAL A 114 -7.28 -0.79 12.58
N THR A 115 -6.27 -1.30 11.87
CA THR A 115 -6.33 -2.64 11.28
C THR A 115 -6.20 -3.70 12.39
N GLN A 116 -7.14 -4.63 12.44
CA GLN A 116 -7.16 -5.73 13.40
C GLN A 116 -7.37 -7.07 12.69
N PRO A 117 -6.72 -8.15 13.17
CA PRO A 117 -6.96 -9.48 12.64
C PRO A 117 -8.40 -9.88 12.98
N ARG A 118 -9.12 -10.41 11.99
CA ARG A 118 -10.50 -10.94 12.14
C ARG A 118 -10.51 -12.45 12.38
N SER A 119 -9.39 -13.11 12.11
CA SER A 119 -9.12 -14.50 12.47
C SER A 119 -7.85 -14.57 13.34
N GLY A 120 -7.12 -15.68 13.30
CA GLY A 120 -5.88 -15.83 14.05
C GLY A 120 -4.72 -14.95 13.52
N PRO A 121 -3.75 -14.62 14.38
CA PRO A 121 -2.63 -13.75 14.03
C PRO A 121 -1.74 -14.34 12.94
N TRP A 122 -1.52 -15.66 12.97
CA TRP A 122 -0.68 -16.36 11.98
C TRP A 122 -1.36 -16.46 10.61
N GLN A 123 -2.67 -16.74 10.57
CA GLN A 123 -3.44 -16.70 9.33
C GLN A 123 -3.41 -15.30 8.71
N SER A 124 -3.54 -14.26 9.55
CA SER A 124 -3.44 -12.87 9.11
C SER A 124 -2.05 -12.55 8.56
N LEU A 125 -0.98 -12.99 9.23
CA LEU A 125 0.40 -12.81 8.77
C LEU A 125 0.63 -13.46 7.40
N VAL A 126 0.23 -14.72 7.24
CA VAL A 126 0.37 -15.46 5.98
C VAL A 126 -0.36 -14.72 4.85
N LEU A 127 -1.58 -14.25 5.11
CA LEU A 127 -2.38 -13.58 4.09
C LEU A 127 -1.86 -12.19 3.73
N GLU A 128 -1.43 -11.40 4.73
CA GLU A 128 -0.75 -10.11 4.51
C GLU A 128 0.54 -10.29 3.71
N THR A 129 1.31 -11.35 3.99
CA THR A 129 2.52 -11.70 3.24
C THR A 129 2.18 -12.05 1.78
N ALA A 130 1.27 -13.00 1.57
CA ALA A 130 0.92 -13.50 0.24
C ALA A 130 0.32 -12.40 -0.65
N MET A 131 -0.59 -11.59 -0.11
CA MET A 131 -1.22 -10.53 -0.89
C MET A 131 -0.28 -9.35 -1.16
N SER A 132 0.62 -9.01 -0.22
CA SER A 132 1.65 -7.99 -0.46
C SER A 132 2.69 -8.46 -1.49
N PHE A 133 3.00 -9.77 -1.51
CA PHE A 133 3.80 -10.38 -2.57
C PHE A 133 3.14 -10.18 -3.94
N VAL A 134 1.86 -10.51 -4.08
CA VAL A 134 1.13 -10.37 -5.36
C VAL A 134 1.17 -8.93 -5.87
N VAL A 135 0.84 -7.95 -5.02
CA VAL A 135 0.86 -6.53 -5.38
C VAL A 135 2.26 -6.10 -5.82
N MET A 136 3.28 -6.42 -5.03
CA MET A 136 4.66 -6.02 -5.33
C MET A 136 5.21 -6.71 -6.58
N PHE A 137 4.91 -7.98 -6.77
CA PHE A 137 5.36 -8.75 -7.93
C PHE A 137 4.82 -8.15 -9.23
N LEU A 138 3.53 -7.80 -9.25
CA LEU A 138 2.93 -7.10 -10.38
C LEU A 138 3.52 -5.70 -10.57
N ALA A 139 3.78 -4.97 -9.49
CA ALA A 139 4.42 -3.66 -9.55
C ALA A 139 5.82 -3.74 -10.18
N CYS A 140 6.63 -4.75 -9.84
CA CYS A 140 7.90 -5.03 -10.50
C CYS A 140 7.73 -5.39 -11.98
N ILE A 141 6.83 -6.30 -12.35
CA ILE A 141 6.67 -6.66 -13.78
C ILE A 141 6.31 -5.44 -14.62
N LEU A 142 5.41 -4.61 -14.13
CA LEU A 142 4.85 -3.50 -14.90
C LEU A 142 5.77 -2.28 -14.96
N SER A 143 6.68 -2.09 -14.00
CA SER A 143 7.62 -0.98 -14.04
C SER A 143 8.72 -1.13 -15.12
N ASN A 144 8.84 -2.29 -15.78
CA ASN A 144 9.83 -2.55 -16.83
C ASN A 144 9.40 -2.12 -18.24
N ASN A 145 8.10 -1.94 -18.51
CA ASN A 145 7.59 -1.77 -19.87
C ASN A 145 7.46 -0.29 -20.26
N THR A 146 8.59 0.32 -20.64
CA THR A 146 8.75 1.77 -20.83
C THR A 146 8.19 2.37 -22.13
N SER A 147 7.61 1.60 -23.08
CA SER A 147 7.26 2.15 -24.40
C SER A 147 5.79 2.04 -24.86
N GLN A 148 4.90 1.30 -24.18
CA GLN A 148 3.47 1.22 -24.56
C GLN A 148 2.47 1.03 -23.40
N SER A 149 2.93 0.91 -22.14
CA SER A 149 2.11 0.33 -21.05
C SER A 149 1.86 1.23 -19.83
N GLY A 150 2.28 2.51 -19.84
CA GLY A 150 2.18 3.39 -18.67
C GLY A 150 0.76 3.44 -18.06
N ASN A 151 -0.27 3.45 -18.90
CA ASN A 151 -1.67 3.42 -18.46
C ASN A 151 -2.11 2.03 -17.96
N ALA A 152 -1.61 0.95 -18.56
CA ALA A 152 -1.94 -0.41 -18.15
C ALA A 152 -1.34 -0.72 -16.76
N ALA A 153 -0.09 -0.30 -16.51
CA ALA A 153 0.54 -0.40 -15.20
C ALA A 153 -0.20 0.41 -14.13
N ALA A 154 -0.60 1.64 -14.47
CA ALA A 154 -1.36 2.53 -13.60
C ALA A 154 -2.77 2.01 -13.25
N MET A 155 -3.29 1.02 -13.98
CA MET A 155 -4.57 0.37 -13.67
C MET A 155 -4.41 -1.01 -13.03
N ALA A 156 -3.39 -1.78 -13.43
CA ALA A 156 -3.23 -3.16 -12.98
C ALA A 156 -2.75 -3.27 -11.52
N VAL A 157 -1.82 -2.42 -11.07
CA VAL A 157 -1.35 -2.44 -9.67
C VAL A 157 -2.47 -2.07 -8.69
N PRO A 158 -3.24 -0.98 -8.90
CA PRO A 158 -4.38 -0.68 -8.03
C PRO A 158 -5.50 -1.72 -8.09
N ALA A 159 -5.76 -2.32 -9.26
CA ALA A 159 -6.71 -3.42 -9.36
C ALA A 159 -6.27 -4.63 -8.51
N ALA A 160 -4.97 -4.96 -8.54
CA ALA A 160 -4.40 -5.99 -7.68
C ALA A 160 -4.56 -5.66 -6.19
N ILE A 161 -4.35 -4.40 -5.79
CA ILE A 161 -4.61 -3.95 -4.41
C ILE A 161 -6.07 -4.19 -4.03
N GLY A 162 -7.02 -3.80 -4.89
CA GLY A 162 -8.45 -4.03 -4.64
C GLY A 162 -8.77 -5.51 -4.45
N LEU A 163 -8.32 -6.37 -5.37
CA LEU A 163 -8.48 -7.83 -5.27
C LEU A 163 -7.84 -8.38 -4.00
N SER A 164 -6.61 -7.97 -3.69
CA SER A 164 -5.90 -8.37 -2.48
C SER A 164 -6.63 -7.95 -1.21
N VAL A 165 -7.26 -6.77 -1.17
CA VAL A 165 -8.10 -6.35 -0.04
C VAL A 165 -9.38 -7.18 0.06
N MET A 166 -10.00 -7.56 -1.06
CA MET A 166 -11.17 -8.46 -1.04
C MET A 166 -10.83 -9.84 -0.48
N VAL A 167 -9.66 -10.37 -0.82
CA VAL A 167 -9.16 -11.67 -0.33
C VAL A 167 -8.70 -11.57 1.12
N ALA A 168 -7.91 -10.54 1.47
CA ALA A 168 -7.32 -10.39 2.79
C ALA A 168 -8.30 -9.88 3.85
N GLY A 169 -9.27 -9.06 3.43
CA GLY A 169 -10.22 -8.36 4.28
C GLY A 169 -10.86 -9.25 5.35
N PRO A 170 -11.50 -10.39 4.99
CA PRO A 170 -12.22 -11.22 5.96
C PRO A 170 -11.35 -11.86 7.05
N ILE A 171 -10.02 -11.93 6.86
CA ILE A 171 -9.10 -12.62 7.76
C ILE A 171 -8.17 -11.64 8.47
N SER A 172 -7.46 -10.76 7.73
CA SER A 172 -6.44 -9.88 8.29
C SER A 172 -6.88 -8.42 8.43
N GLY A 173 -7.99 -8.02 7.81
CA GLY A 173 -8.35 -6.60 7.67
C GLY A 173 -7.85 -5.95 6.38
N GLY A 174 -7.02 -6.64 5.59
CA GLY A 174 -6.51 -6.16 4.29
C GLY A 174 -5.69 -4.89 4.41
N SER A 175 -4.56 -4.94 5.12
CA SER A 175 -3.66 -3.79 5.24
C SER A 175 -2.77 -3.61 4.02
N LEU A 176 -1.92 -4.62 3.76
CA LEU A 176 -0.91 -4.68 2.70
C LEU A 176 0.14 -3.56 2.77
N ASN A 177 0.07 -2.68 3.76
CA ASN A 177 0.81 -1.43 3.82
C ASN A 177 1.10 -1.03 5.28
N PRO A 178 2.38 -1.08 5.71
CA PRO A 178 2.75 -0.71 7.07
C PRO A 178 2.35 0.72 7.45
N ALA A 179 2.42 1.71 6.55
CA ALA A 179 2.00 3.07 6.86
C ALA A 179 0.47 3.15 7.07
N ARG A 180 -0.33 2.44 6.27
CA ARG A 180 -1.79 2.36 6.41
C ARG A 180 -2.24 1.75 7.74
N SER A 181 -1.43 0.88 8.35
CA SER A 181 -1.73 0.34 9.69
C SER A 181 -1.09 1.15 10.82
N LEU A 182 0.11 1.71 10.61
CA LEU A 182 0.87 2.36 11.66
C LEU A 182 0.31 3.74 12.02
N GLY A 183 -0.17 4.53 11.06
CA GLY A 183 -0.80 5.83 11.34
C GLY A 183 -1.99 5.73 12.31
N PRO A 184 -3.00 4.89 12.02
CA PRO A 184 -4.10 4.61 12.95
C PRO A 184 -3.62 4.11 14.31
N ALA A 185 -2.64 3.20 14.33
CA ALA A 185 -2.09 2.64 15.58
C ALA A 185 -1.42 3.71 16.45
N ILE A 186 -0.66 4.63 15.85
CA ILE A 186 -0.01 5.75 16.54
C ILE A 186 -1.06 6.68 17.17
N VAL A 187 -2.04 7.12 16.38
CA VAL A 187 -3.08 8.05 16.85
C VAL A 187 -3.93 7.42 17.95
N SER A 188 -4.26 6.13 17.80
CA SER A 188 -5.10 5.37 18.74
C SER A 188 -4.34 4.86 19.97
N ARG A 189 -3.00 4.90 19.91
CA ARG A 189 -2.08 4.23 20.84
C ARG A 189 -2.39 2.73 21.00
N ASN A 190 -2.71 2.07 19.90
CA ASN A 190 -3.05 0.64 19.86
C ASN A 190 -2.10 -0.10 18.93
N PHE A 191 -1.11 -0.77 19.52
CA PHE A 191 -0.05 -1.47 18.80
C PHE A 191 -0.16 -3.00 18.90
N LYS A 192 -1.24 -3.55 19.47
CA LYS A 192 -1.33 -4.98 19.82
C LYS A 192 -1.07 -5.91 18.63
N ALA A 193 -1.67 -5.61 17.48
CA ALA A 193 -1.56 -6.41 16.26
C ALA A 193 -0.59 -5.84 15.22
N ILE A 194 0.08 -4.71 15.51
CA ILE A 194 0.83 -3.96 14.48
C ILE A 194 1.96 -4.77 13.85
N TRP A 195 2.56 -5.69 14.61
CA TRP A 195 3.65 -6.53 14.15
C TRP A 195 3.27 -7.37 12.91
N ILE A 196 2.01 -7.79 12.80
CA ILE A 196 1.50 -8.56 11.65
C ILE A 196 1.58 -7.70 10.39
N TYR A 197 1.13 -6.45 10.49
CA TYR A 197 1.06 -5.49 9.39
C TYR A 197 2.38 -4.79 9.08
N ILE A 198 3.43 -5.08 9.87
CA ILE A 198 4.81 -4.74 9.54
C ILE A 198 5.47 -5.97 8.91
N ALA A 199 5.55 -7.08 9.63
CA ALA A 199 6.27 -8.27 9.20
C ALA A 199 5.70 -8.85 7.90
N GLY A 200 4.38 -9.02 7.80
CA GLY A 200 3.73 -9.63 6.64
C GLY A 200 4.02 -8.84 5.35
N PRO A 201 3.65 -7.55 5.26
CA PRO A 201 3.91 -6.76 4.07
C PRO A 201 5.38 -6.66 3.68
N PHE A 202 6.31 -6.47 4.64
CA PHE A 202 7.74 -6.46 4.31
C PHE A 202 8.22 -7.80 3.76
N LEU A 203 7.85 -8.92 4.38
CA LEU A 203 8.21 -10.25 3.88
C LEU A 203 7.68 -10.46 2.45
N GLY A 204 6.42 -10.12 2.21
CA GLY A 204 5.79 -10.27 0.89
C GLY A 204 6.46 -9.41 -0.18
N CYS A 205 6.68 -8.12 0.10
CA CYS A 205 7.26 -7.22 -0.89
C CYS A 205 8.74 -7.47 -1.15
N VAL A 206 9.54 -7.81 -0.12
CA VAL A 206 10.96 -8.14 -0.33
C VAL A 206 11.10 -9.42 -1.14
N THR A 207 10.35 -10.47 -0.81
CA THR A 207 10.41 -11.74 -1.55
C THR A 207 9.95 -11.58 -2.99
N ALA A 208 8.89 -10.80 -3.25
CA ALA A 208 8.48 -10.45 -4.61
C ALA A 208 9.54 -9.63 -5.36
N GLY A 209 10.15 -8.65 -4.68
CA GLY A 209 11.23 -7.84 -5.22
C GLY A 209 12.47 -8.65 -5.60
N ILE A 210 12.76 -9.77 -4.92
CA ILE A 210 13.84 -10.67 -5.30
C ILE A 210 13.41 -11.64 -6.41
N ALA A 211 12.19 -12.19 -6.32
CA ALA A 211 11.69 -13.23 -7.21
C ALA A 211 11.29 -12.75 -8.62
N HIS A 212 11.24 -11.44 -8.87
CA HIS A 212 10.79 -10.91 -10.16
C HIS A 212 11.78 -11.13 -11.32
N SER A 213 13.09 -11.19 -11.06
CA SER A 213 14.14 -11.29 -12.09
C SER A 213 14.10 -12.61 -12.89
N PRO A 214 14.06 -13.80 -12.24
CA PRO A 214 14.09 -15.08 -12.96
C PRO A 214 12.88 -15.32 -13.87
N VAL A 215 11.73 -14.68 -13.58
CA VAL A 215 10.50 -14.82 -14.38
C VAL A 215 10.54 -13.94 -15.63
N LEU A 216 11.32 -12.85 -15.60
CA LEU A 216 11.43 -11.87 -16.68
C LEU A 216 12.62 -12.14 -17.60
N GLU A 217 13.72 -12.69 -17.08
CA GLU A 217 14.95 -13.01 -17.85
C GLU A 217 14.73 -14.11 -18.92
N GLY A 218 13.68 -14.94 -18.78
CA GLY A 218 13.40 -16.03 -19.72
C GLY A 218 12.98 -15.62 -21.15
N LYS A 219 12.88 -14.32 -21.48
CA LYS A 219 12.46 -13.85 -22.81
C LYS A 219 13.47 -13.00 -23.59
N GLU A 220 14.46 -12.39 -22.94
CA GLU A 220 15.44 -11.57 -23.68
C GLU A 220 16.55 -12.41 -24.32
N ASP A 221 16.99 -13.49 -23.67
CA ASP A 221 18.08 -14.34 -24.18
C ASP A 221 17.70 -15.20 -25.39
N SER A 222 16.40 -15.42 -25.64
CA SER A 222 15.91 -16.22 -26.77
C SER A 222 15.58 -15.40 -28.03
N GLN A 223 15.53 -14.06 -27.92
CA GLN A 223 15.34 -13.16 -29.07
C GLN A 223 16.65 -12.54 -29.59
N ASN A 224 17.69 -12.45 -28.76
CA ASN A 224 19.02 -11.99 -29.19
C ASN A 224 19.94 -13.10 -29.71
N SER A 225 19.45 -14.35 -29.77
CA SER A 225 20.19 -15.52 -30.25
C SER A 225 19.68 -16.07 -31.60
N MET A 226 18.87 -15.30 -32.33
CA MET A 226 18.43 -15.60 -33.71
C MET A 226 18.89 -14.49 -34.65
#